data_AF-A0A494T1K9-F1
#
_entry.id   AF-A0A494T1K9-F1
#
_cell.length_a   1.000
_cell.length_b   1.000
_cell.length_c   1.000
_cell.angle_alpha   90.00
_cell.angle_beta   90.00
_cell.angle_gamma   90.00
#
_symmetry.space_group_name_H-M   'P 1'
#
loop_
_entity.id
_entity.type
_entity.pdbx_description
1 polymer ?
#
loop_
_entity_poly.entity_id
_entity_poly.type
_entity_poly.pdbx_seq_one_letter_code
_entity_poly.pdbx_strand_id
1 'polypeptide(L)'
;MTLFELLPSLKSACRPRFDPAIWPSSTHYHLGRIVIGDVFVEDYADCHGTPSMLDGVFVTRVRSVIVGIVRIDGECIPEVGEIAGRHSVGPRQFFALGDTKIELPSDVRAGDVLAIVPKS
;
A
#
# COMPACT_ATOMS: atom_id res chain seq x y z
N MET A 1 -3.24 19.76 20.79
CA MET A 1 -2.36 20.47 19.86
C MET A 1 -1.65 19.48 18.98
N THR A 2 -1.71 19.64 17.67
CA THR A 2 -0.99 18.79 16.69
C THR A 2 0.28 19.47 16.18
N LEU A 3 1.25 18.69 15.67
CA LEU A 3 2.49 19.23 15.08
C LEU A 3 2.20 20.24 13.95
N PHE A 4 1.13 20.00 13.17
CA PHE A 4 0.70 20.89 12.08
C PHE A 4 0.11 22.21 12.57
N GLU A 5 -0.46 22.26 13.79
CA GLU A 5 -0.90 23.53 14.40
C GLU A 5 0.29 24.38 14.84
N LEU A 6 1.40 23.74 15.25
CA LEU A 6 2.63 24.44 15.62
C LEU A 6 3.44 24.87 14.40
N LEU A 7 3.37 24.11 13.29
CA LEU A 7 4.14 24.36 12.06
C LEU A 7 3.23 24.25 10.82
N PRO A 8 2.47 25.31 10.48
CA PRO A 8 1.57 25.30 9.33
C PRO A 8 2.27 25.05 7.98
N SER A 9 3.53 25.47 7.85
CA SER A 9 4.37 25.18 6.67
C SER A 9 4.62 23.69 6.46
N LEU A 10 4.61 22.89 7.54
CA LEU A 10 4.75 21.43 7.45
C LEU A 10 3.51 20.79 6.82
N LYS A 11 2.33 21.40 6.98
CA LYS A 11 1.08 20.90 6.39
C LYS A 11 1.08 20.97 4.86
N SER A 12 1.72 21.97 4.26
CA SER A 12 1.87 22.03 2.79
C SER A 12 3.04 21.17 2.29
N ALA A 13 4.07 20.97 3.12
CA ALA A 13 5.23 20.15 2.78
C ALA A 13 4.96 18.63 2.87
N CYS A 14 4.05 18.21 3.77
CA CYS A 14 3.69 16.81 3.94
C CYS A 14 2.48 16.44 3.07
N ARG A 15 2.72 15.83 1.90
CA ARG A 15 1.65 15.09 1.21
C ARG A 15 1.25 13.88 2.06
N PRO A 16 -0.04 13.69 2.37
CA PRO A 16 -0.50 12.50 3.06
C PRO A 16 -0.17 11.28 2.21
N ARG A 17 0.45 10.27 2.82
CA ARG A 17 0.83 9.04 2.11
C ARG A 17 -0.40 8.24 1.65
N PHE A 18 -1.50 8.35 2.40
CA PHE A 18 -2.82 7.81 2.03
C PHE A 18 -3.77 8.97 1.78
N ASP A 19 -4.06 9.25 0.51
CA ASP A 19 -5.08 10.22 0.13
C ASP A 19 -6.47 9.63 0.43
N PRO A 20 -7.30 10.25 1.31
CA PRO A 20 -8.63 9.76 1.63
C PRO A 20 -9.62 9.76 0.46
N ALA A 21 -9.31 10.39 -0.67
CA ALA A 21 -10.10 10.28 -1.89
C ALA A 21 -9.87 8.95 -2.64
N ILE A 22 -8.76 8.25 -2.35
CA ILE A 22 -8.36 7.01 -3.01
C ILE A 22 -8.38 5.84 -2.02
N TRP A 23 -7.80 6.02 -0.84
CA TRP A 23 -7.75 5.00 0.21
C TRP A 23 -8.98 5.07 1.10
N PRO A 24 -9.40 3.93 1.71
CA PRO A 24 -10.37 3.96 2.79
C PRO A 24 -9.96 4.95 3.87
N SER A 25 -10.90 5.75 4.37
CA SER A 25 -10.63 6.84 5.32
C SER A 25 -10.02 6.37 6.65
N SER A 26 -10.17 5.09 6.96
CA SER A 26 -9.61 4.42 8.14
C SER A 26 -8.16 3.94 7.93
N THR A 27 -7.59 4.10 6.74
CA THR A 27 -6.24 3.64 6.40
C THR A 27 -5.18 4.48 7.11
N HIS A 28 -4.34 3.85 7.91
CA HIS A 28 -3.22 4.51 8.58
C HIS A 28 -2.07 3.54 8.85
N TYR A 29 -0.94 4.08 9.30
CA TYR A 29 0.15 3.25 9.80
C TYR A 29 0.02 3.06 11.32
N HIS A 30 0.27 1.83 11.77
CA HIS A 30 0.52 1.53 13.17
C HIS A 30 1.80 0.70 13.27
N LEU A 31 2.81 1.23 13.97
CA LEU A 31 4.13 0.60 14.13
C LEU A 31 4.77 0.17 12.80
N GLY A 32 4.58 0.98 11.74
CA GLY A 32 5.13 0.73 10.41
C GLY A 32 4.32 -0.23 9.54
N ARG A 33 3.25 -0.84 10.06
CA ARG A 33 2.33 -1.71 9.29
C ARG A 33 1.09 -0.92 8.89
N ILE A 34 0.46 -1.29 7.78
CA ILE A 34 -0.81 -0.69 7.36
C ILE A 34 -1.94 -1.31 8.19
N VAL A 35 -2.81 -0.44 8.68
CA VAL A 35 -4.06 -0.77 9.35
C VAL A 35 -5.20 -0.13 8.57
N ILE A 36 -6.27 -0.89 8.35
CA ILE A 36 -7.53 -0.41 7.79
C ILE A 36 -8.61 -0.70 8.83
N GLY A 37 -9.29 0.34 9.31
CA GLY A 37 -10.11 0.25 10.52
C GLY A 37 -9.24 -0.10 11.72
N ASP A 38 -9.49 -1.27 12.31
CA ASP A 38 -8.70 -1.84 13.41
C ASP A 38 -7.93 -3.12 13.00
N VAL A 39 -7.82 -3.38 11.69
CA VAL A 39 -7.25 -4.62 11.15
C VAL A 39 -5.89 -4.35 10.52
N PHE A 40 -4.85 -5.00 11.04
CA PHE A 40 -3.55 -5.06 10.37
C PHE A 40 -3.68 -5.86 9.08
N VAL A 41 -3.33 -5.24 7.96
CA VAL A 41 -3.52 -5.84 6.63
C VAL A 41 -2.73 -7.14 6.45
N GLU A 42 -1.52 -7.21 7.01
CA GLU A 42 -0.70 -8.43 6.97
C GLU A 42 -1.29 -9.56 7.81
N ASP A 43 -1.82 -9.27 9.01
CA ASP A 43 -2.49 -10.29 9.83
C ASP A 43 -3.77 -10.79 9.15
N TYR A 44 -4.50 -9.90 8.46
CA TYR A 44 -5.64 -10.27 7.63
C TYR A 44 -5.22 -11.19 6.48
N ALA A 45 -4.13 -10.87 5.78
CA ALA A 45 -3.59 -11.70 4.70
C ALA A 45 -3.19 -13.10 5.19
N ASP A 46 -2.61 -13.20 6.39
CA ASP A 46 -2.24 -14.49 6.99
C ASP A 46 -3.46 -15.30 7.45
N CYS A 47 -4.52 -14.63 7.94
CA CYS A 47 -5.77 -15.29 8.36
C CYS A 47 -6.64 -15.75 7.18
N HIS A 48 -6.72 -14.95 6.11
CA HIS A 48 -7.66 -15.16 5.00
C HIS A 48 -6.99 -15.67 3.71
N GLY A 49 -5.66 -15.66 3.67
CA GLY A 49 -4.89 -15.93 2.46
C GLY A 49 -4.86 -14.76 1.49
N THR A 50 -4.06 -14.93 0.44
CA THR A 50 -3.92 -13.99 -0.69
C THR A 50 -4.25 -14.69 -2.00
N PRO A 51 -4.96 -14.03 -2.94
CA PRO A 51 -5.51 -12.68 -2.83
C PRO A 51 -6.81 -12.61 -2.00
N SER A 52 -7.08 -11.46 -1.39
CA SER A 52 -8.31 -11.19 -0.62
C SER A 52 -8.68 -9.70 -0.66
N MET A 53 -9.90 -9.34 -0.22
CA MET A 53 -10.40 -7.96 -0.24
C MET A 53 -10.75 -7.47 1.16
N LEU A 54 -10.16 -6.34 1.57
CA LEU A 54 -10.41 -5.68 2.85
C LEU A 54 -10.85 -4.25 2.62
N ASP A 55 -12.12 -3.94 2.87
CA ASP A 55 -12.70 -2.59 2.74
C ASP A 55 -12.40 -1.92 1.38
N GLY A 56 -12.57 -2.68 0.28
CA GLY A 56 -12.29 -2.18 -1.07
C GLY A 56 -10.79 -2.21 -1.46
N VAL A 57 -9.89 -2.60 -0.56
CA VAL A 57 -8.46 -2.78 -0.84
C VAL A 57 -8.16 -4.23 -1.20
N PHE A 58 -7.50 -4.42 -2.34
CA PHE A 58 -7.00 -5.70 -2.80
C PHE A 58 -5.70 -6.05 -2.07
N VAL A 59 -5.76 -7.07 -1.22
CA VAL A 59 -4.64 -7.56 -0.42
C VAL A 59 -4.03 -8.77 -1.11
N THR A 60 -2.72 -8.69 -1.39
CA THR A 60 -2.03 -9.72 -2.19
C THR A 60 -0.58 -9.87 -1.77
N ARG A 61 0.05 -11.01 -2.08
CA ARG A 61 1.47 -11.24 -1.83
C ARG A 61 2.28 -11.11 -3.11
N VAL A 62 3.45 -10.50 -3.02
CA VAL A 62 4.40 -10.41 -4.13
C VAL A 62 5.04 -11.77 -4.36
N ARG A 63 4.84 -12.35 -5.53
CA ARG A 63 5.49 -13.60 -5.97
C ARG A 63 6.90 -13.37 -6.48
N SER A 64 7.13 -12.28 -7.22
CA SER A 64 8.45 -11.96 -7.75
C SER A 64 8.57 -10.48 -8.11
N VAL A 65 9.79 -9.94 -8.04
CA VAL A 65 10.14 -8.63 -8.60
C VAL A 65 11.32 -8.83 -9.55
N ILE A 66 11.09 -8.69 -10.86
CA ILE A 66 12.08 -9.00 -11.90
C ILE A 66 12.06 -7.89 -12.94
N VAL A 67 13.17 -7.17 -13.09
CA VAL A 67 13.37 -6.12 -14.12
C VAL A 67 12.20 -5.12 -14.17
N GLY A 68 11.82 -4.59 -12.99
CA GLY A 68 10.72 -3.63 -12.89
C GLY A 68 9.31 -4.23 -13.05
N ILE A 69 9.18 -5.55 -13.18
CA ILE A 69 7.89 -6.25 -13.21
C ILE A 69 7.63 -6.86 -11.83
N VAL A 70 6.51 -6.49 -11.22
CA VAL A 70 6.00 -7.09 -9.98
C VAL A 70 4.94 -8.11 -10.36
N ARG A 71 5.10 -9.34 -9.89
CA ARG A 71 4.05 -10.37 -9.98
C ARG A 71 3.45 -10.58 -8.61
N ILE A 72 2.13 -10.62 -8.54
CA ILE A 72 1.35 -10.79 -7.31
C ILE A 72 0.49 -12.04 -7.39
N ASP A 73 -0.12 -12.42 -6.26
CA ASP A 73 -1.21 -13.38 -6.24
C ASP A 73 -2.50 -12.73 -6.79
N GLY A 74 -3.21 -13.47 -7.64
CA GLY A 74 -4.39 -12.96 -8.33
C GLY A 74 -4.07 -11.85 -9.34
N GLU A 75 -5.13 -11.16 -9.76
CA GLU A 75 -5.09 -10.08 -10.75
C GLU A 75 -5.98 -8.94 -10.26
N CYS A 76 -5.51 -7.71 -10.44
CA CYS A 76 -6.28 -6.49 -10.19
C CYS A 76 -5.78 -5.39 -11.13
N ILE A 77 -6.65 -4.41 -11.44
CA ILE A 77 -6.23 -3.19 -12.13
C ILE A 77 -5.89 -2.16 -11.04
N PRO A 78 -4.61 -1.87 -10.78
CA PRO A 78 -4.21 -0.99 -9.69
C PRO A 78 -4.43 0.48 -10.01
N GLU A 79 -4.84 1.25 -9.00
CA GLU A 79 -4.71 2.71 -8.99
C GLU A 79 -3.45 3.12 -8.23
N VAL A 80 -3.37 2.71 -6.95
CA VAL A 80 -2.24 2.93 -6.05
C VAL A 80 -1.99 1.70 -5.19
N GLY A 81 -0.77 1.54 -4.69
CA GLY A 81 -0.44 0.45 -3.77
C GLY A 81 0.66 0.80 -2.79
N GLU A 82 0.75 0.00 -1.73
CA GLU A 82 1.72 0.19 -0.66
C GLU A 82 2.10 -1.15 -0.01
N ILE A 83 3.30 -1.23 0.57
CA ILE A 83 3.75 -2.41 1.33
C ILE A 83 3.04 -2.42 2.69
N ALA A 84 2.31 -3.49 2.98
CA ALA A 84 1.41 -3.60 4.12
C ALA A 84 2.09 -4.05 5.41
N GLY A 85 3.01 -5.02 5.31
CA GLY A 85 3.62 -5.68 6.49
C GLY A 85 4.79 -4.91 7.12
N ARG A 86 5.24 -3.81 6.51
CA ARG A 86 6.40 -3.06 7.00
C ARG A 86 6.46 -1.65 6.43
N HIS A 87 7.21 -0.79 7.12
CA HIS A 87 7.46 0.54 6.63
C HIS A 87 8.46 0.49 5.48
N SER A 88 8.06 0.98 4.31
CA SER A 88 9.00 1.18 3.21
C SER A 88 9.91 2.37 3.47
N VAL A 89 11.21 2.17 3.20
CA VAL A 89 12.26 3.21 3.25
C VAL A 89 12.76 3.61 1.86
N GLY A 90 12.33 2.92 0.80
CA GLY A 90 12.75 3.19 -0.56
C GLY A 90 12.01 4.39 -1.17
N PRO A 91 12.62 5.11 -2.14
CA PRO A 91 11.87 6.03 -2.97
C PRO A 91 10.77 5.30 -3.73
N ARG A 92 9.71 6.02 -4.10
CA ARG A 92 8.67 5.49 -4.99
C ARG A 92 9.19 5.44 -6.43
N GLN A 93 8.88 4.36 -7.12
CA GLN A 93 9.17 4.17 -8.54
C GLN A 93 8.07 3.37 -9.21
N PHE A 94 8.10 3.37 -10.53
CA PHE A 94 7.11 2.65 -11.29
C PHE A 94 7.50 1.21 -11.58
N PHE A 95 6.52 0.33 -11.46
CA PHE A 95 6.60 -1.08 -11.82
C PHE A 95 5.48 -1.44 -12.79
N ALA A 96 5.71 -2.48 -13.59
CA ALA A 96 4.65 -3.16 -14.32
C ALA A 96 3.96 -4.17 -13.40
N LEU A 97 2.62 -4.16 -13.41
CA LEU A 97 1.74 -5.13 -12.76
C LEU A 97 0.71 -5.60 -13.78
N GLY A 98 0.90 -6.80 -14.33
CA GLY A 98 0.19 -7.22 -15.53
C GLY A 98 0.46 -6.25 -16.69
N ASP A 99 -0.60 -5.79 -17.35
CA ASP A 99 -0.54 -4.82 -18.45
C ASP A 99 -0.60 -3.35 -17.97
N THR A 100 -0.57 -3.14 -16.65
CA THR A 100 -0.72 -1.81 -16.05
C THR A 100 0.56 -1.36 -15.36
N LYS A 101 0.65 -0.06 -15.10
CA LYS A 101 1.75 0.57 -14.39
C LYS A 101 1.28 0.98 -13.00
N ILE A 102 2.05 0.64 -11.97
CA ILE A 102 1.78 1.02 -10.58
C ILE A 102 3.01 1.69 -9.98
N GLU A 103 2.79 2.71 -9.16
CA GLU A 103 3.85 3.31 -8.36
C GLU A 103 3.95 2.62 -7.00
N LEU A 104 5.08 1.97 -6.74
CA LEU A 104 5.36 1.26 -5.49
C LEU A 104 6.71 1.69 -4.93
N PRO A 105 6.99 1.44 -3.65
CA PRO A 105 8.33 1.66 -3.15
C PRO A 105 9.36 0.74 -3.80
N SER A 106 10.53 1.29 -4.09
CA SER A 106 11.64 0.60 -4.78
C SER A 106 12.21 -0.58 -4.01
N ASP A 107 11.99 -0.65 -2.70
CA ASP A 107 12.40 -1.75 -1.83
C ASP A 107 11.36 -2.89 -1.75
N VAL A 108 10.33 -2.88 -2.60
CA VAL A 108 9.39 -4.01 -2.73
C VAL A 108 10.12 -5.28 -3.15
N ARG A 109 9.79 -6.41 -2.50
CA ARG A 109 10.43 -7.70 -2.72
C ARG A 109 9.44 -8.85 -2.70
N ALA A 110 9.86 -9.98 -3.23
CA ALA A 110 9.10 -11.23 -3.11
C ALA A 110 8.81 -11.55 -1.63
N GLY A 111 7.59 -12.00 -1.36
CA GLY A 111 7.08 -12.29 -0.02
C GLY A 111 6.39 -11.12 0.68
N ASP A 112 6.62 -9.87 0.25
CA ASP A 112 5.91 -8.71 0.80
C ASP A 112 4.40 -8.83 0.56
N VAL A 113 3.60 -8.43 1.54
CA VAL A 113 2.16 -8.21 1.37
C VAL A 113 1.94 -6.79 0.85
N LEU A 114 1.17 -6.65 -0.22
CA LEU A 114 0.73 -5.37 -0.77
C LEU A 114 -0.74 -5.13 -0.45
N ALA A 115 -1.04 -3.89 -0.09
CA ALA A 115 -2.38 -3.33 -0.14
C ALA A 115 -2.48 -2.50 -1.42
N ILE A 116 -3.43 -2.83 -2.29
CA ILE A 116 -3.64 -2.17 -3.58
C ILE A 116 -5.07 -1.65 -3.63
N VAL A 117 -5.25 -0.36 -3.86
CA VAL A 117 -6.56 0.18 -4.20
C VAL A 117 -6.78 -0.08 -5.69
N PRO A 118 -7.80 -0.86 -6.09
CA PRO A 118 -8.11 -1.08 -7.49
C PRO A 118 -8.74 0.17 -8.11
N LYS A 119 -8.56 0.36 -9.42
CA LYS A 119 -9.33 1.37 -10.15
C LYS A 119 -10.81 1.00 -10.16
N SER A 120 -11.66 1.97 -9.86
CA SER A 120 -13.13 1.86 -9.99
C SER A 120 -13.58 1.76 -11.44
#